data_AF-A0A1Y3AP55-F1
#
_entry.id   AF-A0A1Y3AP55-F1
#
_cell.length_a   1.000
_cell.length_b   1.000
_cell.length_c   1.000
_cell.angle_alpha   90.00
_cell.angle_beta   90.00
_cell.angle_gamma   90.00
#
_symmetry.space_group_name_H-M   'P 1'
#
loop_
_entity.id
_entity.type
_entity.pdbx_description
1 polymer ?
#
loop_
_entity_poly.entity_id
_entity_poly.type
_entity_poly.pdbx_seq_one_letter_code
_entity_poly.pdbx_strand_id
1 'polypeptide(L)'
;MVMSLLWYYRPEHTEIQDIQFITGEIYASRHRDANSVACIDDKCFVLTYNEYCRYKRQKCRQLQPFAFLQPDLTAMIVPNGEPWSGDENDQQQQQQQQINRSLRRLIGDRKNRLPPLNTLPELVFCCRKVYDFRQKRILKNPSYEMKSRIQI
;
A
#
# COMPACT_ATOMS: atom_id res chain seq x y z
N MET A 1 -1.61 25.31 21.10
CA MET A 1 -1.89 25.20 19.65
C MET A 1 -2.85 24.05 19.42
N VAL A 2 -3.90 24.24 18.63
CA VAL A 2 -4.93 23.22 18.34
C VAL A 2 -4.74 22.65 16.94
N MET A 3 -5.08 21.38 16.72
CA MET A 3 -5.03 20.70 15.42
C MET A 3 -6.38 20.06 15.07
N SER A 4 -6.69 19.97 13.77
CA SER A 4 -7.84 19.21 13.29
C SER A 4 -7.44 17.75 13.04
N LEU A 5 -8.25 16.82 13.56
CA LEU A 5 -8.05 15.39 13.41
C LEU A 5 -9.06 14.77 12.45
N LEU A 6 -8.63 13.68 11.81
CA LEU A 6 -9.50 12.72 11.14
C LEU A 6 -9.22 11.34 11.75
N TRP A 7 -10.26 10.71 12.30
CA TRP A 7 -10.10 9.48 13.07
C TRP A 7 -9.93 8.24 12.18
N TYR A 8 -9.07 7.34 12.65
CA TYR A 8 -8.96 5.96 12.19
C TYR A 8 -9.43 5.03 13.29
N TYR A 9 -10.10 3.95 12.92
CA TYR A 9 -10.58 2.93 13.84
C TYR A 9 -9.85 1.63 13.59
N ARG A 10 -9.53 0.93 14.67
CA ARG A 10 -9.12 -0.46 14.57
C ARG A 10 -10.35 -1.38 14.46
N PRO A 11 -10.24 -2.54 13.81
CA PRO A 11 -11.34 -3.50 13.73
C PRO A 11 -11.94 -3.84 15.09
N GLU A 12 -11.11 -4.01 16.12
CA GLU A 12 -11.52 -4.29 17.49
C GLU A 12 -12.34 -3.16 18.14
N HIS A 13 -12.27 -1.93 17.63
CA HIS A 13 -13.00 -0.77 18.13
C HIS A 13 -14.25 -0.45 17.29
N THR A 14 -14.58 -1.30 16.32
CA THR A 14 -15.83 -1.16 15.55
C THR A 14 -16.90 -2.10 16.10
N GLU A 15 -18.14 -1.62 16.12
CA GLU A 15 -19.31 -2.42 16.52
C GLU A 15 -19.55 -3.62 15.58
N ILE A 16 -18.96 -3.59 14.38
CA ILE A 16 -18.94 -4.71 13.45
C ILE A 16 -17.69 -5.53 13.72
N GLN A 17 -17.85 -6.72 14.28
CA GLN A 17 -16.76 -7.69 14.37
C GLN A 17 -16.45 -8.24 12.97
N ASP A 18 -15.56 -7.57 12.24
CA ASP A 18 -15.03 -8.10 10.98
C ASP A 18 -14.08 -9.26 11.31
N ILE A 19 -14.57 -10.50 11.22
CA ILE A 19 -13.83 -11.72 11.59
C ILE A 19 -12.58 -11.93 10.72
N GLN A 20 -12.47 -11.26 9.56
CA GLN A 20 -11.39 -11.45 8.59
C GLN A 20 -10.42 -10.26 8.50
N PHE A 21 -10.10 -9.63 9.63
CA PHE A 21 -9.14 -8.54 9.66
C PHE A 21 -7.68 -9.05 9.62
N ILE A 22 -6.79 -8.24 9.03
CA ILE A 22 -5.35 -8.52 9.00
C ILE A 22 -4.68 -7.77 10.16
N THR A 23 -3.58 -8.32 10.69
CA THR A 23 -2.77 -7.64 11.69
C THR A 23 -2.26 -6.27 11.18
N GLY A 24 -2.51 -5.22 11.96
CA GLY A 24 -2.20 -3.83 11.60
C GLY A 24 -3.19 -3.20 10.61
N GLU A 25 -4.37 -3.79 10.40
CA GLU A 25 -5.44 -3.17 9.61
C GLU A 25 -6.13 -2.05 10.40
N ILE A 26 -6.41 -0.93 9.73
CA ILE A 26 -7.18 0.19 10.27
C ILE A 26 -8.19 0.68 9.22
N TYR A 27 -9.27 1.31 9.69
CA TYR A 27 -10.33 1.87 8.85
C TYR A 27 -10.33 3.39 8.97
N ALA A 28 -10.18 4.08 7.84
CA ALA A 28 -10.34 5.52 7.80
C ALA A 28 -11.80 5.90 8.10
N SER A 29 -12.03 6.98 8.84
CA SER A 29 -13.38 7.50 9.08
C SER A 29 -13.49 8.95 8.65
N ARG A 30 -14.73 9.42 8.43
CA ARG A 30 -15.03 10.85 8.25
C ARG A 30 -15.23 11.59 9.57
N HIS A 31 -15.02 10.92 10.70
CA HIS A 31 -15.12 11.51 12.03
C HIS A 31 -13.99 12.53 12.23
N ARG A 32 -14.37 13.78 12.48
CA ARG A 32 -13.47 14.92 12.69
C ARG A 32 -13.51 15.36 14.15
N ASP A 33 -12.37 15.84 14.63
CA ASP A 33 -12.23 16.37 15.99
C ASP A 33 -11.14 17.47 16.05
N ALA A 34 -11.01 18.15 17.18
CA ALA A 34 -9.98 19.15 17.43
C ALA A 34 -9.29 18.90 18.78
N ASN A 35 -8.02 18.52 18.73
CA ASN A 35 -7.23 18.19 19.93
C ASN A 35 -6.03 19.14 20.07
N SER A 36 -5.48 19.21 21.29
CA SER A 36 -4.20 19.87 21.52
C SER A 36 -3.08 19.08 20.85
N VAL A 37 -2.12 19.78 20.25
CA VAL A 37 -0.91 19.15 19.69
C VAL A 37 -0.05 18.47 20.77
N ALA A 38 -0.25 18.83 22.04
CA ALA A 38 0.42 18.20 23.17
C ALA A 38 -0.01 16.74 23.39
N CYS A 39 -1.08 16.28 22.73
CA CYS A 39 -1.58 14.91 22.83
C CYS A 39 -1.03 13.98 21.73
N ILE A 40 -0.03 14.41 20.96
CA ILE A 40 0.62 13.58 19.94
C ILE A 40 1.72 12.76 20.62
N ASP A 41 1.58 11.43 20.62
CA ASP A 41 2.61 10.54 21.15
C ASP A 41 3.68 10.24 20.11
N ASP A 42 3.27 9.76 18.92
CA ASP A 42 4.18 9.23 17.91
C ASP A 42 3.69 9.44 16.47
N LYS A 43 4.63 9.29 15.52
CA LYS A 43 4.34 9.29 14.08
C LYS A 43 4.25 7.87 13.52
N CYS A 44 3.17 7.59 12.82
CA CYS A 44 2.94 6.31 12.15
C CYS A 44 2.71 6.48 10.64
N PHE A 45 2.70 5.36 9.91
CA PHE A 45 2.48 5.31 8.47
C PHE A 45 1.22 4.52 8.16
N VAL A 46 0.30 5.15 7.42
CA VAL A 46 -0.90 4.50 6.92
C VAL A 46 -0.75 4.26 5.42
N LEU A 47 -0.75 3.00 5.01
CA LEU A 47 -0.52 2.57 3.63
C LEU A 47 -1.79 2.04 2.99
N THR A 48 -1.93 2.23 1.67
CA THR A 48 -2.90 1.47 0.89
C THR A 48 -2.53 -0.02 0.92
N TYR A 49 -3.50 -0.90 0.65
CA TYR A 49 -3.25 -2.35 0.60
C TYR A 49 -2.06 -2.73 -0.30
N ASN A 50 -1.98 -2.13 -1.49
CA ASN A 50 -0.89 -2.39 -2.44
C ASN A 50 0.48 -1.89 -1.92
N GLU A 51 0.51 -0.75 -1.24
CA GLU A 51 1.73 -0.24 -0.61
C GLU A 51 2.17 -1.12 0.56
N TYR A 52 1.23 -1.55 1.40
CA TYR A 52 1.50 -2.45 2.51
C TYR A 52 2.05 -3.80 2.07
N CYS A 53 1.51 -4.38 0.99
CA CYS A 53 2.05 -5.61 0.39
C CYS A 53 3.50 -5.44 -0.09
N ARG A 54 3.83 -4.29 -0.69
CA ARG A 54 5.22 -3.99 -1.10
C ARG A 54 6.13 -3.80 0.11
N TYR A 55 5.67 -3.09 1.15
CA TYR A 55 6.41 -2.92 2.40
C TYR A 55 6.74 -4.27 3.05
N LYS A 56 5.76 -5.17 3.18
CA LYS A 56 5.99 -6.52 3.72
C LYS A 56 6.99 -7.30 2.88
N ARG A 57 6.87 -7.30 1.55
CA ARG A 57 7.84 -7.97 0.66
C ARG A 57 9.26 -7.44 0.87
N GLN A 58 9.41 -6.13 1.04
CA GLN A 58 10.72 -5.49 1.27
C GLN A 58 11.30 -5.82 2.64
N LYS A 59 10.49 -5.88 3.71
CA LYS A 59 10.93 -6.29 5.05
C LYS A 59 11.30 -7.78 5.11
N CYS A 60 10.50 -8.66 4.50
CA CYS A 60 10.83 -10.09 4.42
C CYS A 60 12.16 -10.35 3.70
N ARG A 61 12.45 -9.59 2.62
CA ARG A 61 13.74 -9.68 1.91
C ARG A 61 14.94 -9.27 2.77
N GLN A 62 14.78 -8.34 3.70
CA GLN A 62 15.87 -7.92 4.59
C GLN A 62 16.15 -8.92 5.71
N LEU A 63 15.09 -9.55 6.22
CA LEU A 63 15.19 -10.55 7.28
C LEU A 63 15.67 -11.91 6.78
N GLN A 64 15.87 -12.08 5.47
CA GLN A 64 16.44 -13.27 4.88
C GLN A 64 17.86 -12.99 4.36
N PRO A 65 18.92 -13.16 5.18
CA PRO A 65 20.29 -13.15 4.66
C PRO A 65 20.59 -14.35 3.75
N PHE A 66 19.71 -15.35 3.64
CA PHE A 66 20.07 -16.63 3.01
C PHE A 66 18.89 -17.50 2.52
N ALA A 67 17.73 -16.94 2.19
CA ALA A 67 16.71 -17.74 1.51
C ALA A 67 16.97 -17.71 0.00
N PHE A 68 17.85 -18.63 -0.40
CA PHE A 68 17.90 -19.32 -1.68
C PHE A 68 17.38 -18.56 -2.91
N LEU A 69 18.30 -18.25 -3.82
CA LEU A 69 18.07 -17.92 -5.23
C LEU A 69 16.72 -18.44 -5.77
N GLN A 70 15.69 -17.59 -5.75
CA GLN A 70 14.67 -17.67 -6.77
C GLN A 70 14.73 -16.35 -7.54
N PRO A 71 15.27 -16.34 -8.76
CA PRO A 71 14.99 -15.24 -9.67
C PRO A 71 13.47 -15.08 -9.73
N ASP A 72 13.02 -13.83 -9.73
CA ASP A 72 11.63 -13.44 -9.87
C ASP A 72 10.94 -14.39 -10.86
N LEU A 73 9.94 -15.18 -10.44
CA LEU A 73 9.27 -16.15 -11.33
C LEU A 73 8.75 -15.47 -12.60
N THR A 74 8.52 -14.15 -12.57
CA THR A 74 8.21 -13.33 -13.74
C THR A 74 9.29 -13.35 -14.83
N ALA A 75 10.57 -13.53 -14.47
CA ALA A 75 11.69 -13.68 -15.40
C ALA A 75 11.81 -15.10 -15.98
N MET A 76 11.22 -16.13 -15.35
CA MET A 76 11.24 -17.52 -15.84
C MET A 76 9.95 -17.93 -16.57
N ILE A 77 8.82 -17.27 -16.32
CA ILE A 77 7.52 -17.61 -16.93
C ILE A 77 7.38 -17.04 -18.35
N VAL A 78 8.22 -16.08 -18.76
CA VAL A 78 8.29 -15.69 -20.17
C VAL A 78 9.31 -16.62 -20.80
N PRO A 79 8.91 -17.63 -21.60
CA PRO A 79 9.86 -18.23 -22.52
C PRO A 79 10.44 -17.07 -23.32
N ASN A 80 11.77 -16.97 -23.40
CA ASN A 80 12.39 -16.14 -24.41
C ASN A 80 11.71 -16.55 -25.72
N GLY A 81 10.82 -15.69 -26.21
CA GLY A 81 9.97 -16.04 -27.33
C GLY A 81 10.90 -16.40 -28.47
N GLU A 82 10.93 -17.68 -28.83
CA GLU A 82 11.35 -18.11 -30.16
C GLU A 82 10.72 -17.09 -31.14
N PRO A 83 11.52 -16.44 -32.01
CA PRO A 83 10.99 -15.43 -32.90
C PRO A 83 10.01 -16.11 -33.86
N TRP A 84 8.72 -16.11 -33.50
CA TRP A 84 7.66 -16.41 -34.43
C TRP A 84 7.81 -15.39 -35.57
N SER A 85 7.89 -15.89 -36.80
CA SER A 85 7.88 -15.09 -38.02
C SER A 85 6.53 -14.39 -38.15
N GLY A 86 6.36 -13.32 -37.36
CA GLY A 86 5.19 -12.48 -37.28
C GLY A 86 5.59 -11.04 -37.55
N ASP A 87 4.73 -10.35 -38.29
CA ASP A 87 4.94 -9.06 -38.94
C ASP A 87 5.57 -7.98 -38.03
N GLU A 88 6.36 -7.08 -38.64
CA GLU A 88 7.14 -6.01 -37.98
C GLU A 88 6.33 -5.13 -36.99
N ASN A 89 4.99 -5.12 -37.12
CA ASN A 89 4.07 -4.40 -36.24
C ASN A 89 4.01 -4.96 -34.80
N ASP A 90 4.18 -6.27 -34.61
CA ASP A 90 4.10 -6.89 -33.27
C ASP A 90 5.37 -6.63 -32.44
N GLN A 91 6.53 -6.51 -33.11
CA GLN A 91 7.79 -6.17 -32.45
C GLN A 91 7.77 -4.73 -31.92
N GLN A 92 7.24 -3.78 -32.69
CA GLN A 92 7.07 -2.39 -32.24
C GLN A 92 6.08 -2.29 -31.08
N GLN A 93 4.96 -3.02 -31.12
CA GLN A 93 4.02 -3.03 -29.98
C GLN A 93 4.63 -3.62 -28.72
N GLN A 94 5.41 -4.71 -28.83
CA GLN A 94 6.10 -5.29 -27.68
C GLN A 94 7.18 -4.34 -27.12
N GLN A 95 7.97 -3.70 -27.97
CA GLN A 95 8.97 -2.73 -27.54
C GLN A 95 8.32 -1.50 -26.88
N GLN A 96 7.23 -0.99 -27.45
CA GLN A 96 6.44 0.11 -26.87
C GLN A 96 5.82 -0.29 -25.53
N GLN A 97 5.31 -1.52 -25.39
CA GLN A 97 4.81 -2.04 -24.12
C GLN A 97 5.91 -2.20 -23.07
N GLN A 98 7.10 -2.65 -23.45
CA GLN A 98 8.25 -2.74 -22.56
C GLN A 98 8.67 -1.34 -22.09
N ILE A 99 8.79 -0.37 -23.00
CA ILE A 99 9.08 1.04 -22.68
C ILE A 99 8.03 1.61 -21.74
N ASN A 100 6.74 1.36 -22.00
CA ASN A 100 5.65 1.80 -21.12
C ASN A 100 5.70 1.15 -19.73
N ARG A 101 6.11 -0.13 -19.61
CA ARG A 101 6.31 -0.78 -18.31
C ARG A 101 7.52 -0.18 -17.57
N SER A 102 8.60 0.10 -18.29
CA SER A 102 9.81 0.75 -17.75
C SER A 102 9.53 2.17 -17.27
N LEU A 103 8.85 2.98 -18.10
CA LEU A 103 8.39 4.32 -17.76
C LEU A 103 7.42 4.28 -16.58
N ARG A 104 6.49 3.32 -16.48
CA ARG A 104 5.66 3.17 -15.26
C ARG A 104 6.46 2.82 -14.00
N ARG A 105 7.62 2.16 -14.12
CA ARG A 105 8.54 1.91 -12.98
C ARG A 105 9.38 3.14 -12.64
N LEU A 106 9.75 3.96 -13.63
CA LEU A 106 10.56 5.17 -13.46
C LEU A 106 9.73 6.38 -13.01
N ILE A 107 8.56 6.61 -13.63
CA ILE A 107 7.56 7.62 -13.26
C ILE A 107 6.84 7.21 -11.97
N GLY A 108 6.81 5.90 -11.68
CA GLY A 108 6.32 5.35 -10.43
C GLY A 108 7.31 5.57 -9.30
N ASP A 109 7.38 6.80 -8.82
CA ASP A 109 8.08 7.26 -7.61
C ASP A 109 7.43 6.69 -6.33
N ARG A 110 7.03 5.41 -6.38
CA ARG A 110 6.33 4.67 -5.33
C ARG A 110 7.30 4.08 -4.29
N LYS A 111 8.61 4.14 -4.54
CA LYS A 111 9.64 3.87 -3.51
C LYS A 111 9.64 4.98 -2.44
N ASN A 112 9.37 6.23 -2.83
CA ASN A 112 9.28 7.38 -1.93
C ASN A 112 8.01 7.41 -1.05
N ARG A 113 7.11 6.42 -1.19
CA ARG A 113 5.88 6.30 -0.38
C ARG A 113 5.92 5.16 0.63
N LEU A 114 6.98 4.36 0.65
CA LEU A 114 7.14 3.33 1.65
C LEU A 114 7.83 3.92 2.88
N PRO A 115 7.46 3.49 4.09
CA PRO A 115 8.13 3.94 5.30
C PRO A 115 9.63 3.63 5.23
N PRO A 116 10.48 4.46 5.85
CA PRO A 116 11.90 4.19 5.98
C PRO A 116 12.18 2.79 6.49
N LEU A 117 13.32 2.23 6.06
CA LEU A 117 13.66 0.83 6.30
C LEU A 117 13.77 0.46 7.79
N ASN A 118 14.13 1.43 8.62
CA ASN A 118 14.25 1.30 10.08
C ASN A 118 12.92 1.50 10.84
N THR A 119 11.81 1.78 10.16
CA THR A 119 10.51 1.94 10.81
C THR A 119 10.07 0.63 11.47
N LEU A 120 9.60 0.72 12.72
CA LEU A 120 9.09 -0.43 13.47
C LEU A 120 7.79 -0.95 12.83
N PRO A 121 7.61 -2.28 12.71
CA PRO A 121 6.41 -2.85 12.08
C PRO A 121 5.08 -2.41 12.73
N GLU A 122 5.09 -2.13 14.03
CA GLU A 122 3.92 -1.68 14.78
C GLU A 122 3.45 -0.26 14.43
N LEU A 123 4.33 0.56 13.85
CA LEU A 123 4.02 1.92 13.40
C LEU A 123 3.54 1.96 11.95
N VAL A 124 3.36 0.81 11.29
CA VAL A 124 2.94 0.72 9.89
C VAL A 124 1.60 -0.01 9.79
N PHE A 125 0.57 0.74 9.39
CA PHE A 125 -0.80 0.26 9.29
C PHE A 125 -1.28 0.15 7.85
N CYS A 126 -2.22 -0.78 7.62
CA CYS A 126 -2.87 -0.99 6.34
C CYS A 126 -4.29 -0.43 6.37
N CYS A 127 -4.59 0.53 5.50
CA CYS A 127 -5.94 1.06 5.31
C CYS A 127 -6.50 0.60 3.96
N ARG A 128 -7.59 -0.18 4.00
CA ARG A 128 -8.30 -0.67 2.80
C ARG A 128 -9.82 -0.56 2.86
N LYS A 129 -10.37 -0.13 3.99
CA LYS A 129 -11.81 0.07 4.20
C LYS A 129 -12.06 1.43 4.86
N VAL A 130 -13.29 1.91 4.74
CA VAL A 130 -13.74 3.13 5.40
C VAL A 130 -14.82 2.77 6.40
N TYR A 131 -14.70 3.27 7.62
CA TYR A 131 -15.71 3.13 8.66
C TYR A 131 -16.57 4.39 8.74
N ASP A 132 -17.86 4.23 8.49
CA ASP A 132 -18.85 5.27 8.75
C ASP A 132 -19.22 5.25 10.24
N PHE A 133 -18.68 6.21 10.99
CA PHE A 133 -18.92 6.35 12.42
C PHE A 133 -20.39 6.66 12.74
N ARG A 134 -21.12 7.33 11.84
CA ARG A 134 -22.53 7.71 12.09
C ARG A 134 -23.47 6.54 11.84
N GLN A 135 -23.23 5.80 10.77
CA GLN A 135 -24.06 4.67 10.35
C GLN A 135 -23.55 3.32 10.86
N LYS A 136 -22.45 3.33 11.62
CA LYS A 136 -21.83 2.15 12.24
C LYS A 136 -21.57 1.02 11.24
N ARG A 137 -21.14 1.38 10.02
CA ARG A 137 -20.93 0.44 8.91
C ARG A 137 -19.56 0.53 8.25
N ILE A 138 -19.11 -0.58 7.70
CA ILE A 138 -17.85 -0.68 6.95
C ILE A 138 -18.14 -0.65 5.46
N LEU A 139 -17.54 0.29 4.75
CA LEU A 139 -17.60 0.40 3.29
C LEU A 139 -16.41 -0.33 2.67
N LYS A 140 -16.71 -1.39 1.92
CA LYS A 140 -15.75 -2.16 1.11
C LYS A 140 -15.81 -1.57 -0.32
N ASN A 141 -14.72 -1.01 -0.82
CA ASN A 141 -14.65 -0.24 -2.10
C ASN A 141 -15.36 1.12 -2.13
N PRO A 142 -15.13 2.00 -1.16
CA PRO A 142 -15.52 3.37 -1.37
C PRO A 142 -14.55 3.98 -2.40
N SER A 143 -15.05 4.69 -3.40
CA SER A 143 -14.28 5.40 -4.42
C SER A 143 -13.45 6.53 -3.81
N TYR A 144 -12.44 6.18 -3.02
CA TYR A 144 -11.54 7.13 -2.39
C TYR A 144 -10.29 7.26 -3.25
N GLU A 145 -10.10 8.43 -3.86
CA GLU A 145 -8.77 8.94 -4.10
C GLU A 145 -8.07 9.06 -2.75
N MET A 146 -7.36 8.00 -2.33
CA MET A 146 -6.40 8.11 -1.24
C MET A 146 -5.25 8.97 -1.74
N LYS A 147 -5.42 10.30 -1.66
CA LYS A 147 -4.31 11.25 -1.74
C LYS A 147 -3.41 10.93 -0.56
N SER A 148 -2.33 10.23 -0.88
CA SER A 148 -1.28 9.68 -0.04
C SER A 148 -0.45 10.73 0.70
N ARG A 149 -1.07 11.75 1.28
CA ARG A 149 -0.39 12.73 2.13
C ARG A 149 -1.27 13.02 3.32
N ILE A 150 -1.06 12.23 4.36
CA ILE A 150 -1.21 12.75 5.72
C ILE A 150 0.14 13.37 6.04
N GLN A 151 0.26 14.68 5.82
CA GLN A 151 1.29 15.47 6.50
C GLN A 151 0.68 15.81 7.86
N ILE A 152 1.30 15.29 8.92
CA ILE A 152 1.17 15.83 10.28
C ILE A 152 1.82 17.22 10.26
#